data_AF-A0A2N1ANN5-F1
#
_entry.id   AF-A0A2N1ANN5-F1
#
_cell.length_a   1.000
_cell.length_b   1.000
_cell.length_c   1.000
_cell.angle_alpha   90.00
_cell.angle_beta   90.00
_cell.angle_gamma   90.00
#
_symmetry.space_group_name_H-M   'P 1'
#
loop_
_entity.id
_entity.type
_entity.pdbx_description
1 polymer ?
#
loop_
_entity_poly.entity_id
_entity_poly.type
_entity_poly.pdbx_seq_one_letter_code
_entity_poly.pdbx_strand_id
1 'polypeptide(L)'
;MLNKEHASWEVKVLFKSPSPALNERLSLALASLDAVYEPSAKAYKVAGDSSRTPIQIENINVSGQLPSLTESSVELPPIKGVSIKITKSNQMLAPSKLQLAKLVSLSKKLARLGGTVVDAAQQPITKAGFQAVIAGNAKV
;
A
#
# COMPACT_ATOMS: atom_id res chain seq x y z
N MET A 1 0.19 -21.64 -20.76
CA MET A 1 -0.12 -21.01 -19.45
C MET A 1 0.15 -19.53 -19.59
N LEU A 2 -0.86 -18.70 -19.82
CA LEU A 2 -0.66 -17.25 -19.96
C LEU A 2 -0.50 -16.64 -18.55
N ASN A 3 0.70 -16.11 -18.27
CA ASN A 3 0.93 -15.14 -17.21
C ASN A 3 0.01 -13.94 -17.43
N LYS A 4 -1.18 -13.96 -16.82
CA LYS A 4 -1.97 -12.76 -16.59
C LYS A 4 -1.28 -11.99 -15.47
N GLU A 5 -0.22 -11.26 -15.81
CA GLU A 5 0.20 -10.13 -14.99
C GLU A 5 -0.94 -9.11 -15.03
N HIS A 6 -1.88 -9.29 -14.12
CA HIS A 6 -2.84 -8.27 -13.80
C HIS A 6 -2.01 -7.09 -13.30
N ALA A 7 -1.80 -6.08 -14.15
CA ALA A 7 -1.16 -4.84 -13.74
C ALA A 7 -1.94 -4.28 -12.55
N SER A 8 -1.46 -4.57 -11.34
CA SER A 8 -1.87 -3.98 -10.08
C SER A 8 -1.13 -2.67 -9.99
N TRP A 9 -1.88 -1.57 -9.85
CA TRP A 9 -1.26 -0.27 -9.61
C TRP A 9 -0.77 -0.30 -8.17
N GLU A 10 0.52 -0.61 -8.02
CA GLU A 10 1.16 -0.88 -6.74
C GLU A 10 2.30 0.10 -6.52
N VAL A 11 2.40 0.64 -5.31
CA VAL A 11 3.61 1.33 -4.86
C VAL A 11 4.02 0.76 -3.52
N LYS A 12 5.32 0.67 -3.28
CA LYS A 12 5.86 0.10 -2.05
C LYS A 12 6.48 1.19 -1.20
N VAL A 13 6.35 1.09 0.11
CA VAL A 13 7.08 1.92 1.06
C VAL A 13 8.06 1.03 1.81
N LEU A 14 9.35 1.27 1.64
CA LEU A 14 10.42 0.58 2.35
C LEU A 14 10.83 1.40 3.57
N PHE A 15 10.74 0.83 4.77
CA PHE A 15 11.14 1.52 5.98
C PHE A 15 12.64 1.36 6.23
N LYS A 16 13.32 2.47 6.53
CA LYS A 16 14.79 2.48 6.71
C LYS A 16 15.24 1.77 7.98
N SER A 17 14.43 1.86 9.05
CA SER A 17 14.75 1.28 10.36
C SER A 17 13.52 0.60 10.96
N PRO A 18 13.20 -0.63 10.52
CA PRO A 18 12.10 -1.41 11.07
C PRO A 18 12.28 -1.68 12.57
N SER A 19 11.24 -1.44 13.37
CA SER A 19 11.23 -1.73 14.81
C SER A 19 9.81 -1.93 15.35
N PRO A 20 9.62 -2.48 16.56
CA PRO A 20 8.30 -2.54 17.19
C PRO A 20 7.64 -1.15 17.34
N ALA A 21 8.41 -0.12 17.71
CA ALA A 21 7.92 1.26 17.78
C ALA A 21 7.46 1.80 16.41
N LEU A 22 8.04 1.32 15.30
CA LEU A 22 7.53 1.63 13.97
C LEU A 22 6.19 0.95 13.69
N ASN A 23 6.01 -0.30 14.14
CA ASN A 23 4.73 -1.01 13.99
C ASN A 23 3.59 -0.26 14.71
N GLU A 24 3.84 0.27 15.90
CA GLU A 24 2.90 1.13 16.63
C GLU A 24 2.54 2.39 15.84
N ARG A 25 3.55 3.12 15.33
CA ARG A 25 3.30 4.30 14.48
C ARG A 25 2.58 3.96 13.19
N LEU A 26 2.85 2.80 12.60
CA LEU A 26 2.13 2.32 11.43
C LEU A 26 0.67 2.02 11.77
N SER A 27 0.40 1.41 12.93
CA SER A 27 -0.96 1.18 13.44
C SER A 27 -1.75 2.49 13.57
N LEU A 28 -1.15 3.51 14.21
CA LEU A 28 -1.75 4.85 14.33
C LEU A 28 -1.97 5.51 12.97
N ALA A 29 -1.02 5.38 12.04
CA ALA A 29 -1.15 5.92 10.70
C ALA A 29 -2.30 5.25 9.94
N LEU A 30 -2.43 3.92 10.00
CA LEU A 30 -3.52 3.18 9.38
C LEU A 30 -4.88 3.59 9.96
N ALA A 31 -4.97 3.74 11.29
CA ALA A 31 -6.17 4.25 11.95
C ALA A 31 -6.54 5.67 11.46
N SER A 32 -5.56 6.57 11.32
CA SER A 32 -5.78 7.94 10.82
C SER A 32 -6.21 8.02 9.34
N LEU A 33 -6.09 6.90 8.63
CA LEU A 33 -6.50 6.75 7.23
C LEU A 33 -7.87 6.05 7.10
N ASP A 34 -8.55 5.81 8.22
CA ASP A 34 -9.76 4.98 8.29
C ASP A 34 -9.56 3.61 7.64
N ALA A 35 -8.35 3.04 7.78
CA ALA A 35 -8.01 1.74 7.23
C ALA A 35 -8.65 0.63 8.07
N VAL A 36 -9.45 -0.22 7.42
CA VAL A 36 -10.15 -1.33 8.06
C VAL A 36 -9.36 -2.62 7.84
N TYR A 37 -9.09 -3.35 8.92
CA TYR A 37 -8.45 -4.66 8.84
C TYR A 37 -9.43 -5.71 8.30
N GLU A 38 -8.96 -6.54 7.38
CA GLU A 38 -9.73 -7.59 6.73
C GLU A 38 -9.13 -8.95 7.07
N PRO A 39 -9.68 -9.69 8.07
CA PRO A 39 -9.06 -10.90 8.61
C PRO A 39 -8.81 -11.99 7.56
N SER A 40 -9.74 -12.16 6.61
CA SER A 40 -9.62 -13.16 5.55
C SER A 40 -8.46 -12.87 4.59
N ALA A 41 -8.19 -11.59 4.32
CA ALA A 41 -7.09 -11.17 3.46
C ALA A 41 -5.78 -10.94 4.22
N LYS A 42 -5.85 -10.81 5.55
CA LYS A 42 -4.75 -10.36 6.43
C LYS A 42 -4.08 -9.11 5.87
N ALA A 43 -4.92 -8.13 5.54
CA ALA A 43 -4.53 -6.87 4.93
C ALA A 43 -5.44 -5.75 5.43
N TYR A 44 -5.03 -4.51 5.24
CA TYR A 44 -5.85 -3.34 5.52
C TYR A 44 -6.47 -2.81 4.23
N LYS A 45 -7.71 -2.33 4.31
CA LYS A 45 -8.38 -1.63 3.20
C LYS A 45 -8.68 -0.20 3.60
N VAL A 46 -8.28 0.73 2.76
CA VAL A 46 -8.72 2.12 2.81
C VAL A 46 -9.83 2.27 1.78
N ALA A 47 -11.00 2.77 2.22
CA ALA A 47 -12.10 3.06 1.32
C ALA A 47 -11.61 3.99 0.20
N GLY A 48 -11.72 3.56 -1.05
CA GLY A 48 -11.51 4.43 -2.21
C GLY A 48 -12.66 5.42 -2.37
N ASP A 49 -12.68 6.16 -3.47
CA ASP A 49 -13.86 6.96 -3.85
C ASP A 49 -15.02 6.07 -4.33
N SER A 50 -14.78 4.76 -4.46
CA SER A 50 -15.77 3.72 -4.70
C SER A 50 -15.46 2.50 -3.81
N SER A 51 -16.48 1.97 -3.13
CA SER A 51 -16.38 0.73 -2.35
C SER A 51 -16.01 -0.48 -3.20
N ARG A 52 -16.18 -0.41 -4.52
CA ARG A 52 -15.89 -1.50 -5.46
C ARG A 52 -14.40 -1.63 -5.77
N THR A 53 -13.58 -0.62 -5.49
CA THR A 53 -12.13 -0.63 -5.80
C THR A 53 -11.35 -0.01 -4.64
N PRO A 54 -11.33 -0.69 -3.47
CA PRO A 54 -10.58 -0.21 -2.32
C PRO A 54 -9.07 -0.20 -2.60
N ILE A 55 -8.36 0.63 -1.85
CA ILE A 55 -6.90 0.58 -1.79
C ILE A 55 -6.54 -0.40 -0.69
N GLN A 56 -5.80 -1.44 -1.04
CA GLN A 56 -5.33 -2.47 -0.13
C GLN A 56 -3.89 -2.18 0.30
N ILE A 57 -3.62 -2.33 1.59
CA ILE A 57 -2.30 -2.16 2.21
C ILE A 57 -1.88 -3.50 2.80
N GLU A 58 -0.72 -3.98 2.37
CA GLU A 58 -0.16 -5.29 2.68
C GLU A 58 1.27 -5.17 3.17
N ASN A 59 1.79 -6.25 3.75
CA ASN A 59 3.20 -6.36 4.03
C ASN A 59 3.95 -6.60 2.71
N ILE A 60 5.16 -6.06 2.57
CA ILE A 60 5.98 -6.28 1.37
C ILE A 60 6.58 -7.69 1.28
N ASN A 61 6.45 -8.51 2.33
CA ASN A 61 6.91 -9.90 2.31
C ASN A 61 6.17 -10.75 1.26
N VAL A 62 6.70 -11.93 0.96
CA VAL A 62 6.17 -12.84 -0.07
C VAL A 62 4.71 -13.24 0.19
N SER A 63 4.28 -13.29 1.46
CA SER A 63 2.91 -13.65 1.79
C SER A 63 1.91 -12.51 1.66
N GLY A 64 2.37 -11.25 1.59
CA GLY A 64 1.52 -10.06 1.62
C GLY A 64 0.84 -9.80 2.98
N GLN A 65 1.03 -10.70 3.95
CA GLN A 65 0.22 -10.69 5.18
C GLN A 65 0.70 -9.58 6.12
N LEU A 66 -0.15 -8.56 6.26
CA LEU A 66 -0.03 -7.51 7.26
C LEU A 66 -0.98 -7.86 8.41
N PRO A 67 -0.47 -8.40 9.53
CA PRO A 67 -1.31 -8.76 10.66
C PRO A 67 -2.01 -7.53 11.26
N SER A 68 -3.07 -7.78 12.03
CA SER A 68 -3.72 -6.75 12.83
C SER A 68 -2.69 -6.11 13.78
N LEU A 69 -2.42 -4.82 13.61
CA LEU A 69 -1.48 -4.05 14.42
C LEU A 69 -2.13 -3.45 15.68
N THR A 70 -3.41 -3.72 15.90
CA THR A 70 -4.17 -3.26 17.06
C THR A 70 -4.34 -4.36 18.11
N GLU A 71 -4.02 -5.61 17.77
CA GLU A 71 -4.06 -6.73 18.70
C GLU A 71 -2.81 -6.69 19.59
N SER A 72 -2.99 -6.17 20.81
CA SER A 72 -1.94 -5.91 21.79
C SER A 72 -1.25 -7.16 22.37
N SER A 73 -1.73 -8.37 22.05
CA SER A 73 -1.28 -9.61 22.68
C SER A 73 -0.21 -10.36 21.89
N VAL A 74 0.12 -9.92 20.67
CA VAL A 74 1.08 -10.61 19.79
C VAL A 74 2.28 -9.72 19.56
N GLU A 75 3.46 -10.19 19.98
CA GLU A 75 4.71 -9.53 19.62
C GLU A 75 4.96 -9.72 18.12
N LEU A 76 4.71 -8.66 17.35
CA LEU A 76 4.86 -8.69 15.89
C LEU A 76 6.29 -8.39 15.49
N PRO A 77 6.87 -9.15 14.54
CA PRO A 77 8.18 -8.82 14.01
C PRO A 77 8.18 -7.43 13.34
N PRO A 78 9.34 -6.73 13.31
CA PRO A 78 9.44 -5.45 12.63
C PRO A 78 8.99 -5.50 11.16
N ILE A 79 8.04 -4.65 10.80
CA ILE A 79 7.54 -4.56 9.42
C ILE A 79 8.56 -3.80 8.58
N LYS A 80 9.12 -4.48 7.57
CA LYS A 80 10.17 -3.91 6.71
C LYS A 80 9.63 -2.93 5.67
N GLY A 81 8.35 -3.03 5.34
CA GLY A 81 7.70 -2.18 4.37
C GLY A 81 6.27 -2.63 4.11
N VAL A 82 5.54 -1.77 3.40
CA VAL A 82 4.17 -2.04 3.00
C VAL A 82 4.00 -1.88 1.50
N SER A 83 3.20 -2.75 0.91
CA SER A 83 2.65 -2.60 -0.44
C SER A 83 1.32 -1.88 -0.36
N ILE A 84 1.08 -0.93 -1.26
CA ILE A 84 -0.15 -0.17 -1.36
C ILE A 84 -0.65 -0.35 -2.78
N LYS A 85 -1.80 -0.99 -2.95
CA LYS A 85 -2.28 -1.40 -4.27
C LYS A 85 -3.77 -1.16 -4.47
N ILE A 86 -4.14 -0.82 -5.70
CA ILE A 86 -5.55 -0.75 -6.11
C ILE A 86 -5.99 -2.13 -6.58
N THR A 87 -6.89 -2.78 -5.84
CA THR A 87 -7.41 -4.10 -6.22
C THR A 87 -8.48 -3.97 -7.29
N LYS A 88 -8.28 -4.62 -8.44
CA LYS A 88 -9.31 -4.70 -9.49
C LYS A 88 -10.38 -5.72 -9.08
N SER A 89 -11.60 -5.26 -8.82
CA SER A 89 -12.73 -6.13 -8.47
C SER A 89 -13.34 -6.86 -9.67
N ASN A 90 -13.09 -6.41 -10.89
CA ASN A 90 -13.38 -7.14 -12.12
C ASN A 90 -12.49 -6.63 -13.25
N GLN A 91 -12.12 -7.51 -14.18
CA GLN A 91 -11.40 -7.13 -15.39
C GLN A 91 -12.22 -6.06 -16.12
N MET A 92 -11.71 -4.81 -16.22
CA MET A 92 -11.75 -3.95 -17.43
C MET A 92 -11.54 -2.44 -17.19
N LEU A 93 -11.56 -1.91 -15.96
CA LEU A 93 -11.35 -0.46 -15.77
C LEU A 93 -9.99 -0.15 -15.16
N ALA A 94 -9.21 0.69 -15.85
CA ALA A 94 -8.07 1.36 -15.26
C ALA A 94 -8.55 2.24 -14.08
N PRO A 95 -7.76 2.40 -13.01
CA PRO A 95 -8.13 3.29 -11.91
C PRO A 95 -8.31 4.72 -12.40
N SER A 96 -9.22 5.45 -11.78
CA SER A 96 -9.38 6.88 -12.08
C SER A 96 -8.15 7.68 -11.62
N LYS A 97 -7.96 8.86 -12.21
CA LYS A 97 -6.92 9.82 -11.77
C LYS A 97 -7.04 10.14 -10.28
N LEU A 98 -8.25 10.18 -9.73
CA LEU A 98 -8.49 10.43 -8.31
C LEU A 98 -7.99 9.25 -7.44
N GLN A 99 -8.23 8.01 -7.87
CA GLN A 99 -7.71 6.83 -7.19
C GLN A 99 -6.18 6.76 -7.23
N LEU A 100 -5.57 7.11 -8.36
CA LEU A 100 -4.11 7.17 -8.50
C LEU A 100 -3.51 8.29 -7.64
N ALA A 101 -4.18 9.46 -7.57
CA ALA A 101 -3.81 10.53 -6.65
C ALA A 101 -3.91 10.11 -5.18
N LYS A 102 -4.95 9.34 -4.82
CA LYS A 102 -5.12 8.79 -3.47
C LYS A 102 -4.04 7.78 -3.14
N LEU A 103 -3.73 6.85 -4.06
CA LEU A 103 -2.61 5.90 -3.95
C LEU A 103 -1.29 6.63 -3.64
N VAL A 104 -0.96 7.67 -4.41
CA VAL A 104 0.24 8.49 -4.20
C VAL A 104 0.20 9.27 -2.88
N SER A 105 -0.96 9.78 -2.48
CA SER A 105 -1.12 10.50 -1.21
C SER A 105 -0.87 9.57 -0.02
N LEU A 106 -1.45 8.36 -0.05
CA LEU A 106 -1.27 7.34 0.99
C LEU A 106 0.18 6.89 1.09
N SER A 107 0.84 6.62 -0.04
CA SER A 107 2.25 6.21 -0.03
C SER A 107 3.17 7.27 0.55
N LYS A 108 2.95 8.55 0.23
CA LYS A 108 3.68 9.67 0.84
C LYS A 108 3.41 9.80 2.33
N LYS A 109 2.17 9.62 2.78
CA LYS A 109 1.82 9.66 4.22
C LYS A 109 2.55 8.55 4.98
N LEU A 110 2.53 7.32 4.47
CA LEU A 110 3.21 6.19 5.11
C LEU A 110 4.74 6.31 5.04
N ALA A 111 5.30 6.87 3.98
CA ALA A 111 6.74 7.15 3.89
C ALA A 111 7.25 8.13 4.96
N ARG A 112 6.39 9.03 5.49
CA ARG A 112 6.75 9.93 6.60
C ARG A 112 7.07 9.19 7.91
N LEU A 113 6.75 7.90 8.00
CA LEU A 113 7.13 7.05 9.14
C LEU A 113 8.61 6.64 9.11
N GLY A 114 9.41 7.19 8.19
CA GLY A 114 10.84 6.88 8.04
C GLY A 114 11.13 5.89 6.91
N GLY A 115 10.40 6.01 5.80
CA GLY A 115 10.55 5.15 4.65
C GLY A 115 10.66 5.89 3.32
N THR A 116 10.95 5.13 2.28
CA THR A 116 11.06 5.60 0.90
C THR A 116 10.00 4.92 0.05
N VAL A 117 9.27 5.69 -0.75
CA VAL A 117 8.35 5.12 -1.74
C VAL A 117 9.16 4.64 -2.94
N VAL A 118 8.95 3.40 -3.34
CA VAL A 118 9.64 2.75 -4.47
C VAL A 118 8.65 2.15 -5.47
N ASP A 119 9.09 2.02 -6.71
CA ASP A 119 8.37 1.37 -7.80
C ASP A 119 8.54 -0.17 -7.79
N ALA A 120 8.00 -0.86 -8.80
CA ALA A 120 8.17 -2.30 -9.00
C ALA A 120 9.65 -2.76 -9.03
N ALA A 121 10.56 -1.92 -9.54
CA ALA A 121 12.00 -2.18 -9.61
C ALA A 121 12.74 -1.79 -8.32
N GLN A 122 11.99 -1.48 -7.26
CA GLN A 122 12.48 -0.99 -5.97
C GLN A 122 13.32 0.30 -6.08
N GLN A 123 13.12 1.08 -7.13
CA GLN A 123 13.77 2.37 -7.29
C GLN A 123 12.94 3.47 -6.62
N PRO A 124 13.57 4.44 -5.94
CA PRO A 124 12.86 5.57 -5.35
C PRO A 124 12.03 6.33 -6.38
N ILE A 125 10.74 6.56 -6.09
CA ILE A 125 9.87 7.32 -6.99
C ILE A 125 10.15 8.82 -6.84
N THR A 126 10.52 9.44 -7.97
CA THR A 126 10.76 10.89 -8.03
C THR A 126 9.45 11.68 -8.07
N LYS A 127 9.53 13.02 -7.91
CA LYS A 127 8.38 13.91 -8.09
C LYS A 127 7.71 13.72 -9.46
N ALA A 128 8.51 13.59 -10.52
CA ALA A 128 8.01 13.32 -11.87
C ALA A 128 7.38 11.93 -11.97
N GLY A 129 7.99 10.92 -11.35
CA GLY A 129 7.43 9.57 -11.27
C GLY A 129 6.05 9.56 -10.60
N PHE A 130 5.87 10.28 -9.49
CA PHE A 130 4.55 10.42 -8.86
C PHE A 130 3.52 11.07 -9.79
N GLN A 131 3.90 12.07 -10.58
CA GLN A 131 2.97 12.67 -11.56
C GLN A 131 2.62 11.70 -12.68
N ALA A 132 3.59 10.90 -13.13
CA ALA A 132 3.36 9.86 -14.12
C ALA A 132 2.41 8.76 -13.60
N VAL A 133 2.51 8.37 -12.32
CA VAL A 133 1.54 7.47 -11.67
C VAL A 133 0.14 8.08 -11.66
N ILE A 134 0.00 9.34 -11.25
CA ILE A 134 -1.31 10.03 -11.20
C ILE A 134 -1.92 10.14 -12.60
N ALA A 135 -1.10 10.37 -13.62
CA ALA A 135 -1.53 10.44 -15.01
C ALA A 135 -1.90 9.08 -15.62
N GLY A 136 -1.62 7.96 -14.92
CA GLY A 136 -1.79 6.61 -15.47
C GLY A 136 -0.75 6.25 -16.53
N ASN A 137 0.36 6.99 -16.60
CA ASN A 137 1.42 6.82 -17.59
C ASN A 137 2.59 5.96 -17.09
N ALA A 138 2.74 5.81 -15.77
CA ALA A 138 3.75 4.94 -15.18
C ALA A 138 3.15 3.58 -14.84
N LYS A 139 3.80 2.50 -15.29
CA LYS A 139 3.61 1.20 -14.65
C LYS A 139 4.41 1.22 -13.36
N VAL A 140 3.72 1.14 -12.24
CA VAL A 140 4.31 0.99 -10.90
C VAL A 140 3.91 -0.35 -10.32
#